data_AF-A0A924DTJ7-F1
#
_entry.id   AF-A0A924DTJ7-F1
#
_cell.length_a   1.000
_cell.length_b   1.000
_cell.length_c   1.000
_cell.angle_alpha   90.00
_cell.angle_beta   90.00
_cell.angle_gamma   90.00
#
_symmetry.space_group_name_H-M   'P 1'
#
loop_
_entity.id
_entity.type
_entity.pdbx_description
1 polymer ?
#
loop_
_entity_poly.entity_id
_entity_poly.type
_entity_poly.pdbx_seq_one_letter_code
_entity_poly.pdbx_strand_id
1 'polypeptide(L)'
;MKLIFILILNLFVFTTLLNAHECFQTTTKIIFNGAAESEKTILCKKKTSDGMLFYVSKTCLNDQCEILKRSPKKVVIKNYYANIGSPGFKLCMELGGTPQIFDFQDEKDKWKNTERCFFGKNDFVEISFLTREWKSFIESK
;
A
#
# COMPACT_ATOMS: atom_id res chain seq x y z
N MET A 1 -36.51 -36.46 -17.27
CA MET A 1 -35.48 -35.54 -17.81
C MET A 1 -35.77 -34.06 -17.49
N LYS A 2 -36.28 -33.73 -16.28
CA LYS A 2 -36.56 -32.34 -15.84
C LYS A 2 -35.97 -31.99 -14.46
N LEU A 3 -35.53 -32.98 -13.67
CA LEU A 3 -34.98 -32.74 -12.33
C LEU A 3 -33.46 -32.48 -12.28
N ILE A 4 -32.71 -32.82 -13.32
CA ILE A 4 -31.24 -32.69 -13.31
C ILE A 4 -30.79 -31.24 -13.59
N PHE A 5 -31.63 -30.41 -14.22
CA PHE A 5 -31.26 -29.04 -14.59
C PHE A 5 -31.31 -28.04 -13.43
N ILE A 6 -31.98 -28.36 -12.32
CA ILE A 6 -32.15 -27.45 -11.17
C ILE A 6 -30.96 -27.54 -10.20
N LEU A 7 -30.22 -28.65 -10.18
CA LEU A 7 -29.10 -28.83 -9.26
C LEU A 7 -27.81 -28.11 -9.70
N ILE A 8 -27.65 -27.83 -11.01
CA ILE A 8 -26.43 -27.19 -11.54
C ILE A 8 -26.50 -25.66 -11.38
N LEU A 9 -27.70 -25.08 -11.28
CA LEU A 9 -27.88 -23.63 -11.13
C LEU A 9 -27.66 -23.13 -9.69
N ASN A 10 -27.59 -24.02 -8.69
CA ASN A 10 -27.32 -23.67 -7.29
C ASN A 10 -25.85 -23.77 -6.89
N LEU A 11 -24.96 -24.26 -7.76
CA LEU A 11 -23.51 -24.29 -7.47
C LEU A 11 -22.78 -23.00 -7.87
N PHE A 12 -23.43 -22.09 -8.59
CA PHE A 12 -22.78 -20.89 -9.15
C PHE A 12 -22.92 -19.61 -8.30
N VAL A 13 -23.55 -19.68 -7.12
CA VAL A 13 -23.87 -18.49 -6.31
C VAL A 13 -22.95 -18.32 -5.09
N PHE A 14 -22.07 -19.27 -4.76
CA PHE A 14 -21.34 -19.24 -3.48
C PHE A 14 -19.81 -19.01 -3.55
N THR A 15 -19.24 -18.58 -4.68
CA THR A 15 -17.79 -18.32 -4.77
C THR A 15 -17.37 -16.86 -4.59
N THR A 16 -18.28 -15.90 -4.39
CA THR A 16 -17.91 -14.48 -4.33
C THR A 16 -17.63 -13.92 -2.93
N LEU A 17 -17.49 -14.75 -1.89
CA LEU A 17 -17.34 -14.29 -0.50
C LEU A 17 -16.00 -14.62 0.18
N LEU A 18 -14.89 -14.74 -0.58
CA LEU A 18 -13.58 -15.08 0.01
C LEU A 18 -12.55 -13.94 0.11
N ASN A 19 -12.85 -12.71 -0.31
CA ASN A 19 -11.88 -11.59 -0.23
C ASN A 19 -12.27 -10.47 0.76
N ALA A 20 -13.17 -10.74 1.71
CA ALA A 20 -13.76 -9.73 2.58
C ALA A 20 -12.85 -9.17 3.71
N HIS A 21 -11.52 -9.36 3.65
CA HIS A 21 -10.59 -8.89 4.71
C HIS A 21 -9.30 -8.24 4.18
N GLU A 22 -9.29 -7.70 2.96
CA GLU A 22 -8.10 -6.99 2.47
C GLU A 22 -8.15 -5.49 2.74
N CYS A 23 -9.31 -4.82 2.71
CA CYS A 23 -9.40 -3.38 2.92
C CYS A 23 -10.36 -3.01 4.05
N PHE A 24 -10.02 -1.97 4.80
CA PHE A 24 -10.85 -1.43 5.87
C PHE A 24 -10.86 0.10 5.84
N GLN A 25 -11.98 0.69 6.24
CA GLN A 25 -12.09 2.13 6.45
C GLN A 25 -11.51 2.49 7.81
N THR A 26 -10.67 3.52 7.87
CA THR A 26 -10.00 3.95 9.10
C THR A 26 -9.92 5.47 9.19
N THR A 27 -9.66 5.97 10.39
CA THR A 27 -9.23 7.36 10.61
C THR A 27 -7.72 7.42 10.51
N THR A 28 -7.20 8.27 9.63
CA THR A 28 -5.77 8.59 9.59
C THR A 28 -5.50 9.94 10.22
N LYS A 29 -4.35 10.06 10.88
CA LYS A 29 -3.83 11.32 11.41
C LYS A 29 -2.50 11.65 10.76
N ILE A 30 -2.35 12.90 10.37
CA ILE A 30 -1.09 13.46 9.88
C ILE A 30 -0.76 14.70 10.69
N ILE A 31 0.53 15.00 10.85
CA ILE A 31 0.97 16.28 11.41
C ILE A 31 1.32 17.20 10.24
N PHE A 32 0.54 18.26 10.07
CA PHE A 32 0.78 19.29 9.06
C PHE A 32 0.87 20.65 9.76
N ASN A 33 1.96 21.38 9.54
CA ASN A 33 2.24 22.68 10.18
C ASN A 33 2.07 22.68 11.72
N GLY A 34 2.43 21.58 12.38
CA GLY A 34 2.31 21.45 13.84
C GLY A 34 0.90 21.17 14.35
N ALA A 35 -0.09 21.08 13.47
CA ALA A 35 -1.45 20.66 13.80
C ALA A 35 -1.69 19.20 13.36
N ALA A 36 -2.44 18.46 14.17
CA ALA A 36 -2.91 17.13 13.79
C ALA A 36 -4.17 17.26 12.93
N GLU A 37 -4.11 16.80 11.69
CA GLU A 37 -5.27 16.71 10.80
C GLU A 37 -5.73 15.26 10.72
N SER A 38 -7.05 15.05 10.82
CA SER A 38 -7.66 13.72 10.75
C SER A 38 -8.53 13.60 9.51
N GLU A 39 -8.41 12.49 8.79
CA GLU A 39 -9.24 12.17 7.64
C GLU A 39 -9.73 10.72 7.70
N LYS A 40 -10.84 10.42 7.02
CA LYS A 40 -11.25 9.03 6.78
C LYS A 40 -10.64 8.54 5.49
N THR A 41 -10.02 7.36 5.52
CA THR A 41 -9.41 6.74 4.34
C THR A 41 -9.68 5.24 4.30
N ILE A 42 -9.38 4.61 3.17
CA ILE A 42 -9.40 3.16 3.01
C ILE A 42 -7.96 2.68 2.95
N LEU A 43 -7.59 1.79 3.88
CA LEU A 43 -6.31 1.09 3.87
C LEU A 43 -6.52 -0.36 3.50
N CYS A 44 -5.64 -0.88 2.66
CA CYS A 44 -5.64 -2.28 2.27
C CYS A 44 -4.38 -2.98 2.75
N LYS A 45 -4.56 -4.15 3.35
CA LYS A 45 -3.53 -5.10 3.76
C LYS A 45 -3.04 -5.88 2.55
N LYS A 46 -1.79 -5.67 2.15
CA LYS A 46 -1.11 -6.45 1.12
C LYS A 46 -0.11 -7.39 1.77
N LYS A 47 -0.32 -8.70 1.59
CA LYS A 47 0.64 -9.72 2.00
C LYS A 47 1.54 -10.11 0.84
N THR A 48 2.77 -10.45 1.15
CA THR A 48 3.77 -10.85 0.15
C THR A 48 4.13 -12.30 0.30
N SER A 49 4.85 -12.85 -0.68
CA SER A 49 5.14 -14.30 -0.75
C SER A 49 5.93 -14.82 0.45
N ASP A 50 6.72 -13.95 1.09
CA ASP A 50 7.47 -14.20 2.32
C ASP A 50 6.64 -13.98 3.60
N GLY A 51 5.35 -13.68 3.48
CA GLY A 51 4.43 -13.51 4.60
C GLY A 51 4.44 -12.13 5.25
N MET A 52 5.25 -11.18 4.76
CA MET A 52 5.24 -9.81 5.27
C MET A 52 3.93 -9.09 4.91
N LEU A 53 3.48 -8.20 5.81
CA LEU A 53 2.22 -7.46 5.69
C LEU A 53 2.51 -5.97 5.53
N PHE A 54 1.86 -5.32 4.57
CA PHE A 54 1.99 -3.90 4.28
C PHE A 54 0.62 -3.24 4.11
N TYR A 55 0.59 -1.92 4.20
CA TYR A 55 -0.60 -1.10 3.97
C TYR A 55 -0.50 -0.31 2.67
N VAL A 56 -1.48 -0.48 1.79
CA VAL A 56 -1.52 0.14 0.47
C VAL A 56 -2.89 0.72 0.17
N SER A 57 -2.98 1.58 -0.84
CA SER A 57 -4.25 2.02 -1.42
C SER A 57 -4.99 0.87 -2.12
N LYS A 58 -6.31 1.02 -2.28
CA LYS A 58 -7.15 0.01 -2.95
C LYS A 58 -6.69 -0.33 -4.38
N THR A 59 -6.19 0.66 -5.10
CA THR A 59 -5.66 0.49 -6.46
C THR A 59 -4.33 -0.28 -6.46
N CYS A 60 -3.48 -0.07 -5.45
CA CYS A 60 -2.20 -0.78 -5.31
C CYS A 60 -2.35 -2.22 -4.82
N LEU A 61 -3.47 -2.60 -4.20
CA LEU A 61 -3.68 -3.97 -3.73
C LEU A 61 -3.51 -5.01 -4.85
N ASN A 62 -4.10 -4.72 -6.02
CA ASN A 62 -4.06 -5.57 -7.23
C ASN A 62 -2.97 -5.15 -8.23
N ASP A 63 -1.92 -4.47 -7.78
CA ASP A 63 -0.81 -4.01 -8.62
C ASP A 63 -1.23 -3.07 -9.76
N GLN A 64 -2.37 -2.38 -9.61
CA GLN A 64 -2.92 -1.50 -10.63
C GLN A 64 -2.54 -0.03 -10.45
N CYS A 65 -1.91 0.34 -9.35
CA CYS A 65 -1.51 1.72 -9.12
C CYS A 65 -0.28 2.12 -9.93
N GLU A 66 -0.13 3.43 -10.15
CA GLU A 66 0.85 3.98 -11.08
C GLU A 66 2.27 3.44 -10.85
N ILE A 67 2.74 3.43 -9.61
CA ILE A 67 4.11 3.04 -9.29
C ILE A 67 4.42 1.57 -9.58
N LEU A 68 3.45 0.67 -9.39
CA LEU A 68 3.64 -0.77 -9.61
C LEU A 68 3.53 -1.16 -11.09
N LYS A 69 2.94 -0.28 -11.92
CA LYS A 69 2.92 -0.43 -13.38
C LYS A 69 4.19 0.06 -14.06
N ARG A 70 5.00 0.90 -13.40
CA ARG A 70 6.23 1.41 -13.98
C ARG A 70 7.24 0.28 -14.12
N SER A 71 7.80 0.11 -15.31
CA SER A 71 8.96 -0.76 -15.49
C SER A 71 10.11 -0.21 -14.65
N PRO A 72 10.65 -0.97 -13.68
CA PRO A 72 11.70 -0.47 -12.81
C PRO A 72 12.93 -0.13 -13.65
N LYS A 73 13.35 1.13 -13.57
CA LYS A 73 14.64 1.59 -14.09
C LYS A 73 15.59 1.72 -12.92
N LYS A 74 16.89 1.58 -13.18
CA LYS A 74 17.92 1.87 -12.17
C LYS A 74 17.76 3.30 -11.67
N VAL A 75 17.72 3.46 -10.36
CA VAL A 75 17.55 4.72 -9.67
C VAL A 75 18.83 5.02 -8.91
N VAL A 76 19.47 6.15 -9.23
CA VAL A 76 20.71 6.56 -8.57
C VAL A 76 20.36 7.50 -7.43
N ILE A 77 20.45 7.02 -6.20
CA ILE A 77 20.14 7.83 -5.01
C ILE A 77 21.47 8.24 -4.35
N LYS A 78 21.78 9.54 -4.42
CA LYS A 78 22.94 10.12 -3.74
C LYS A 78 22.77 9.99 -2.23
N ASN A 79 23.83 9.59 -1.53
CA ASN A 79 23.85 9.55 -0.07
C ASN A 79 22.68 8.72 0.51
N TYR A 80 22.33 7.61 -0.15
CA TYR A 80 21.20 6.76 0.23
C TYR A 80 21.25 6.38 1.72
N TYR A 81 22.44 5.99 2.19
CA TYR A 81 22.71 5.61 3.59
C TYR A 81 23.16 6.75 4.50
N ALA A 82 23.16 8.00 4.05
CA ALA A 82 23.56 9.11 4.92
C ALA A 82 22.56 9.31 6.07
N ASN A 83 23.08 9.82 7.19
CA ASN A 83 22.33 10.06 8.44
C ASN A 83 21.25 11.15 8.35
N ILE A 84 21.11 11.81 7.19
CA ILE A 84 20.10 12.84 6.93
C ILE A 84 19.02 12.24 6.03
N GLY A 85 17.78 12.16 6.55
CA GLY A 85 16.60 11.63 5.85
C GLY A 85 16.59 10.10 5.73
N SER A 86 15.41 9.48 5.88
CA SER A 86 15.31 8.02 5.77
C SER A 86 15.55 7.55 4.32
N PRO A 87 16.24 6.41 4.10
CA PRO A 87 16.47 5.88 2.76
C PRO A 87 15.17 5.67 1.96
N GLY A 88 14.11 5.21 2.64
CA GLY A 88 12.79 5.03 2.04
C GLY A 88 12.13 6.33 1.58
N PHE A 89 12.29 7.43 2.35
CA PHE A 89 11.79 8.75 1.93
C PHE A 89 12.54 9.26 0.70
N LYS A 90 13.87 9.07 0.65
CA LYS A 90 14.69 9.43 -0.50
C LYS A 90 14.24 8.66 -1.75
N LEU A 91 14.04 7.36 -1.63
CA LEU A 91 13.52 6.53 -2.71
C LEU A 91 12.14 7.01 -3.18
N CYS A 92 11.22 7.29 -2.26
CA CYS A 92 9.91 7.81 -2.60
C CYS A 92 9.99 9.08 -3.44
N MET A 93 10.81 10.06 -3.01
CA MET A 93 10.99 11.32 -3.72
C MET A 93 11.67 11.14 -5.09
N GLU A 94 12.68 10.27 -5.17
CA GLU A 94 13.40 10.00 -6.42
C GLU A 94 12.50 9.31 -7.46
N LEU A 95 11.52 8.53 -7.00
CA LEU A 95 10.47 7.96 -7.84
C LEU A 95 9.35 8.96 -8.17
N GLY A 96 9.49 10.24 -7.79
CA GLY A 96 8.51 11.29 -8.03
C GLY A 96 7.27 11.21 -7.14
N GLY A 97 7.35 10.47 -6.04
CA GLY A 97 6.29 10.38 -5.04
C GLY A 97 6.42 11.42 -3.93
N THR A 98 5.38 11.50 -3.09
CA THR A 98 5.37 12.36 -1.89
C THR A 98 5.33 11.50 -0.63
N PRO A 99 6.40 11.48 0.20
CA PRO A 99 6.42 10.68 1.41
C PRO A 99 5.59 11.34 2.51
N GLN A 100 4.93 10.53 3.34
CA GLN A 100 4.13 11.00 4.47
C GLN A 100 4.17 9.98 5.61
N ILE A 101 4.44 10.47 6.83
CA ILE A 101 4.21 9.72 8.07
C ILE A 101 2.75 9.91 8.46
N PHE A 102 2.09 8.82 8.84
CA PHE A 102 0.71 8.89 9.29
C PHE A 102 0.43 7.85 10.37
N ASP A 103 -0.51 8.19 11.25
CA ASP A 103 -1.09 7.23 12.17
C ASP A 103 -2.44 6.75 11.64
N PHE A 104 -2.82 5.53 11.97
CA PHE A 104 -4.13 4.98 11.63
C PHE A 104 -4.65 4.05 12.73
N GLN A 105 -5.96 3.89 12.81
CA GLN A 105 -6.58 2.89 13.67
C GLN A 105 -6.68 1.57 12.92
N ASP A 106 -6.16 0.49 13.48
CA ASP A 106 -6.41 -0.85 12.92
C ASP A 106 -7.86 -1.30 13.22
N GLU A 107 -8.26 -2.46 12.70
CA GLU A 107 -9.61 -3.02 12.88
C GLU A 107 -9.96 -3.33 14.36
N LYS A 108 -9.00 -3.24 15.27
CA LYS A 108 -9.18 -3.39 16.71
C LYS A 108 -9.12 -2.04 17.45
N ASP A 109 -9.32 -0.95 16.71
CA ASP A 109 -9.23 0.44 17.16
C ASP A 109 -7.89 0.83 17.78
N LYS A 110 -6.81 0.08 17.50
CA LYS A 110 -5.47 0.40 18.01
C LYS A 110 -4.76 1.35 17.05
N TRP A 111 -4.25 2.45 17.59
CA TRP A 111 -3.39 3.36 16.84
C TRP A 111 -2.07 2.68 16.47
N LYS A 112 -1.74 2.75 15.19
CA LYS A 112 -0.46 2.33 14.61
C LYS A 112 0.13 3.51 13.84
N ASN A 113 1.45 3.53 13.77
CA ASN A 113 2.21 4.49 12.98
C ASN A 113 2.89 3.77 11.82
N THR A 114 2.91 4.37 10.64
CA THR A 114 3.74 3.92 9.52
C THR A 114 3.98 5.07 8.53
N GLU A 115 4.64 4.78 7.42
CA GLU A 115 5.02 5.71 6.39
C GLU A 115 4.47 5.26 5.04
N ARG A 116 3.90 6.19 4.27
CA ARG A 116 3.40 5.94 2.91
C ARG A 116 4.04 6.86 1.89
N CYS A 117 4.15 6.39 0.66
CA CYS A 117 4.55 7.18 -0.49
C CYS A 117 3.36 7.33 -1.43
N PHE A 118 2.93 8.58 -1.66
CA PHE A 118 1.87 8.90 -2.61
C PHE A 118 2.42 9.07 -4.02
N PHE A 119 1.68 8.53 -4.99
CA PHE A 119 1.90 8.73 -6.42
C PHE A 119 0.59 9.29 -7.01
N GLY A 120 0.45 10.62 -6.98
CA GLY A 120 -0.83 11.28 -7.27
C GLY A 120 -1.71 11.42 -6.02
N LYS A 121 -3.03 11.53 -6.22
CA LYS A 121 -3.95 11.91 -5.12
C LYS A 121 -4.34 10.75 -4.20
N ASN A 122 -4.63 9.58 -4.77
CA ASN A 122 -5.24 8.46 -4.04
C ASN A 122 -4.39 7.18 -4.05
N ASP A 123 -3.40 7.12 -4.93
CA ASP A 123 -2.52 5.96 -5.06
C ASP A 123 -1.36 6.12 -4.08
N PHE A 124 -1.25 5.18 -3.16
CA PHE A 124 -0.10 5.09 -2.25
C PHE A 124 0.27 3.65 -1.95
N VAL A 125 1.54 3.47 -1.59
CA VAL A 125 2.09 2.26 -0.99
C VAL A 125 2.84 2.59 0.29
N GLU A 126 2.93 1.65 1.22
CA GLU A 126 3.84 1.76 2.36
C GLU A 126 5.29 1.92 1.87
N ILE A 127 6.08 2.76 2.54
CA ILE A 127 7.48 3.02 2.12
C ILE A 127 8.35 1.77 2.29
N SER A 128 8.10 0.95 3.30
CA SER A 128 8.78 -0.33 3.52
C SER A 128 8.53 -1.30 2.36
N PHE A 129 7.28 -1.37 1.87
CA PHE A 129 6.90 -2.14 0.69
C PHE A 129 7.63 -1.63 -0.55
N LEU A 130 7.58 -0.31 -0.80
CA LEU A 130 8.26 0.32 -1.94
C LEU A 130 9.76 0.02 -1.93
N THR A 131 10.40 0.15 -0.76
CA THR A 131 11.84 -0.11 -0.60
C THR A 131 12.19 -1.56 -0.91
N ARG A 132 11.33 -2.52 -0.55
CA ARG A 132 11.55 -3.92 -0.90
C ARG A 132 11.45 -4.15 -2.40
N GLU A 133 10.37 -3.68 -3.04
CA GLU A 133 10.14 -3.90 -4.47
C GLU A 133 11.21 -3.25 -5.35
N TRP A 134 11.77 -2.12 -4.90
CA TRP A 134 12.76 -1.37 -5.66
C TRP A 134 14.21 -1.67 -5.27
N LYS A 135 14.45 -2.52 -4.25
CA LYS A 135 15.79 -2.76 -3.67
C LYS A 135 16.86 -3.08 -4.71
N SER A 136 16.56 -3.96 -5.68
CA SER A 136 17.49 -4.40 -6.72
C SER A 136 17.78 -3.34 -7.79
N PHE A 137 17.03 -2.24 -7.80
CA PHE A 137 17.15 -1.15 -8.77
C PHE A 137 17.81 0.10 -8.20
N ILE A 138 18.12 0.12 -6.89
CA ILE A 138 18.77 1.25 -6.24
C ILE A 138 20.29 1.14 -6.41
N GLU A 139 20.87 2.19 -6.99
CA GLU A 139 22.32 2.42 -7.00
C GLU A 139 22.62 3.56 -6.04
N SER A 140 23.30 3.25 -4.93
CA SER A 140 23.80 4.27 -4.01
C SER A 140 25.07 4.87 -4.57
N LYS A 141 25.15 6.21 -4.63
CA LYS A 141 26.38 6.95 -4.91
C LYS A 141 26.73 7.89 -3.78
#